data_AF-X1RAA3-F1
#
_entry.id   AF-X1RAA3-F1
#
_cell.length_a   1.000
_cell.length_b   1.000
_cell.length_c   1.000
_cell.angle_alpha   90.00
_cell.angle_beta   90.00
_cell.angle_gamma   90.00
#
_symmetry.space_group_name_H-M   'P 1'
#
loop_
_entity.id
_entity.type
_entity.pdbx_description
1 polymer ?
#
loop_
_entity_poly.entity_id
_entity_poly.type
_entity_poly.pdbx_seq_one_letter_code
_entity_poly.pdbx_strand_id
1 'polypeptide(L)'
;MAYDAVDRLPEGTPILFSTDFDPASMPELRPMMTAVLRHAFKKKLKVIMMGHWPTGIPLSTIILEEVAQEFKAEYGVDYINIGYRPGAGLVMIQMGREIRSVFDIDMQGNPLDSLPMMRQIHNYSDIGLIACFEAGAMGDIWVIYAWGRFGVNIIMGTTAVVTPDAYPYLAARQIEGL
;
A
#
# COMPACT_ATOMS: atom_id res chain seq x y z
N MET A 1 6.47 -5.83 -15.25
CA MET A 1 6.19 -4.37 -15.12
C MET A 1 5.15 -4.17 -14.03
N ALA A 2 4.98 -2.95 -13.49
CA ALA A 2 4.05 -2.70 -12.38
C ALA A 2 2.60 -3.17 -12.68
N TYR A 3 2.16 -2.99 -13.94
CA TYR A 3 0.88 -3.52 -14.42
C TYR A 3 0.77 -5.04 -14.24
N ASP A 4 1.76 -5.81 -14.71
CA ASP A 4 1.76 -7.28 -14.64
C ASP A 4 1.82 -7.79 -13.19
N ALA A 5 2.50 -7.05 -12.31
CA ALA A 5 2.60 -7.39 -10.90
C ALA A 5 1.23 -7.36 -10.21
N VAL A 6 0.37 -6.40 -10.57
CA VAL A 6 -1.02 -6.33 -10.13
C VAL A 6 -1.88 -7.36 -10.89
N ASP A 7 -1.70 -7.48 -12.20
CA ASP A 7 -2.57 -8.33 -13.04
C ASP A 7 -2.40 -9.83 -12.76
N ARG A 8 -1.22 -10.29 -12.31
CA ARG A 8 -1.04 -11.70 -11.97
C ARG A 8 -1.71 -12.13 -10.66
N LEU A 9 -2.17 -11.18 -9.83
CA LEU A 9 -2.78 -11.50 -8.54
C LEU A 9 -4.19 -12.12 -8.73
N PRO A 10 -4.49 -13.24 -8.04
CA PRO A 10 -5.84 -13.81 -8.01
C PRO A 10 -6.86 -12.86 -7.37
N GLU A 11 -8.13 -12.98 -7.80
CA GLU A 11 -9.27 -12.30 -7.17
C GLU A 11 -9.27 -12.53 -5.64
N GLY A 12 -9.58 -11.48 -4.87
CA GLY A 12 -9.58 -11.52 -3.41
C GLY A 12 -8.20 -11.41 -2.75
N THR A 13 -7.11 -11.39 -3.52
CA THR A 13 -5.76 -11.24 -2.95
C THR A 13 -5.59 -9.82 -2.36
N PRO A 14 -5.06 -9.67 -1.14
CA PRO A 14 -4.77 -8.37 -0.55
C PRO A 14 -3.61 -7.64 -1.23
N ILE A 15 -3.78 -6.33 -1.41
CA ILE A 15 -2.76 -5.38 -1.83
C ILE A 15 -2.69 -4.23 -0.81
N LEU A 16 -1.48 -3.93 -0.34
CA LEU A 16 -1.23 -2.85 0.60
C LEU A 16 -0.76 -1.61 -0.16
N PHE A 17 -1.40 -0.47 0.07
CA PHE A 17 -0.98 0.81 -0.47
C PHE A 17 -0.27 1.60 0.64
N SER A 18 0.95 2.05 0.38
CA SER A 18 1.67 3.00 1.23
C SER A 18 1.68 4.37 0.58
N THR A 19 1.14 5.36 1.29
CA THR A 19 1.04 6.74 0.82
C THR A 19 2.00 7.64 1.60
N ASP A 20 3.07 8.05 0.92
CA ASP A 20 4.20 8.76 1.49
C ASP A 20 4.47 10.06 0.73
N PHE A 21 3.42 10.89 0.64
CA PHE A 21 3.44 12.15 -0.09
C PHE A 21 2.62 13.25 0.59
N ASP A 22 2.72 14.46 0.05
CA ASP A 22 2.09 15.68 0.55
C ASP A 22 1.37 16.43 -0.58
N PRO A 23 0.70 17.56 -0.32
CA PRO A 23 -0.01 18.31 -1.36
C PRO A 23 0.88 18.79 -2.52
N ALA A 24 2.18 19.03 -2.28
CA ALA A 24 3.09 19.52 -3.30
C ALA A 24 3.48 18.44 -4.31
N SER A 25 3.59 17.19 -3.84
CA SER A 25 3.94 16.01 -4.65
C SER A 25 2.73 15.23 -5.17
N MET A 26 1.53 15.48 -4.61
CA MET A 26 0.28 14.85 -5.01
C MET A 26 -0.03 14.93 -6.53
N PRO A 27 0.26 16.03 -7.26
CA PRO A 27 -0.03 16.10 -8.70
C PRO A 27 0.67 15.00 -9.53
N GLU A 28 1.86 14.56 -9.12
CA GLU A 28 2.58 13.46 -9.77
C GLU A 28 2.03 12.10 -9.34
N LEU A 29 1.74 11.94 -8.04
CA LEU A 29 1.49 10.63 -7.43
C LEU A 29 0.03 10.20 -7.47
N ARG A 30 -0.92 11.14 -7.34
CA ARG A 30 -2.36 10.86 -7.43
C ARG A 30 -2.73 10.10 -8.70
N PRO A 31 -2.37 10.52 -9.92
CA PRO A 31 -2.76 9.79 -11.13
C PRO A 31 -2.22 8.35 -11.15
N MET A 32 -1.00 8.13 -10.66
CA MET A 32 -0.42 6.78 -10.56
C MET A 32 -1.18 5.91 -9.55
N MET A 33 -1.42 6.44 -8.35
CA MET A 33 -2.16 5.76 -7.29
C MET A 33 -3.59 5.42 -7.71
N THR A 34 -4.29 6.37 -8.35
CA THR A 34 -5.62 6.16 -8.92
C THR A 34 -5.61 5.05 -9.97
N ALA A 35 -4.61 4.99 -10.85
CA ALA A 35 -4.52 3.94 -11.86
C ALA A 35 -4.35 2.55 -11.22
N VAL A 36 -3.49 2.41 -10.21
CA VAL A 36 -3.27 1.14 -9.51
C VAL A 36 -4.50 0.74 -8.68
N LEU A 37 -5.15 1.68 -7.99
CA LEU A 37 -6.41 1.42 -7.27
C LEU A 37 -7.51 0.94 -8.21
N ARG A 38 -7.73 1.61 -9.34
CA ARG A 38 -8.71 1.19 -10.35
C ARG A 38 -8.40 -0.21 -10.87
N HIS A 39 -7.12 -0.53 -11.09
CA HIS A 39 -6.70 -1.87 -11.51
C HIS A 39 -7.03 -2.91 -10.42
N ALA A 40 -6.67 -2.64 -9.16
CA ALA A 40 -6.93 -3.51 -8.03
C ALA A 40 -8.44 -3.80 -7.86
N PHE A 41 -9.29 -2.78 -7.85
CA PHE A 41 -10.73 -2.95 -7.73
C PHE A 41 -11.36 -3.63 -8.93
N LYS A 42 -10.88 -3.34 -10.16
CA LYS A 42 -11.34 -4.07 -11.37
C LYS A 42 -11.04 -5.57 -11.28
N LYS A 43 -9.93 -5.95 -10.64
CA LYS A 43 -9.57 -7.35 -10.34
C LYS A 43 -10.20 -7.89 -9.05
N LYS A 44 -11.00 -7.07 -8.35
CA LYS A 44 -11.61 -7.39 -7.06
C LYS A 44 -10.57 -7.85 -6.03
N LEU A 45 -9.41 -7.21 -6.03
CA LEU A 45 -8.43 -7.35 -4.97
C LEU A 45 -8.92 -6.66 -3.71
N LYS A 46 -8.37 -7.06 -2.55
CA LYS A 46 -8.68 -6.43 -1.26
C LYS A 46 -7.66 -5.33 -0.98
N VAL A 47 -8.11 -4.10 -0.77
CA VAL A 47 -7.22 -2.93 -0.64
C VAL A 47 -7.03 -2.55 0.82
N ILE A 48 -5.78 -2.53 1.29
CA ILE A 48 -5.43 -1.96 2.60
C ILE A 48 -4.67 -0.66 2.34
N MET A 49 -5.18 0.46 2.84
CA MET A 49 -4.50 1.76 2.74
C MET A 49 -3.77 2.08 4.04
N MET A 50 -2.52 2.54 3.92
CA MET A 50 -1.74 3.11 5.00
C MET A 50 -0.77 4.18 4.48
N GLY A 51 0.01 4.77 5.38
CA GLY A 51 1.16 5.58 5.01
C GLY A 51 2.12 5.76 6.17
N HIS A 52 3.30 6.29 5.89
CA HIS A 52 4.31 6.72 6.85
C HIS A 52 4.45 8.25 6.91
N TRP A 53 3.76 8.99 6.03
CA TRP A 53 3.63 10.45 6.12
C TRP A 53 2.24 10.81 6.64
N PRO A 54 2.12 11.41 7.84
CA PRO A 54 0.82 11.82 8.39
C PRO A 54 0.02 12.73 7.44
N THR A 55 0.72 13.55 6.65
CA THR A 55 0.13 14.46 5.66
C THR A 55 -0.48 13.73 4.46
N GLY A 56 0.01 12.54 4.12
CA GLY A 56 -0.48 11.74 3.01
C GLY A 56 -1.79 11.01 3.31
N ILE A 57 -2.05 10.70 4.58
CA ILE A 57 -3.25 9.96 5.01
C ILE A 57 -4.56 10.62 4.53
N PRO A 58 -4.87 11.89 4.84
CA PRO A 58 -6.12 12.49 4.39
C PRO A 58 -6.22 12.56 2.85
N LEU A 59 -5.10 12.75 2.15
CA LEU A 59 -5.07 12.82 0.68
C LEU A 59 -5.38 11.45 0.06
N SER A 60 -4.75 10.40 0.57
CA SER A 60 -4.98 9.03 0.12
C SER A 60 -6.37 8.50 0.43
N THR A 61 -6.96 8.90 1.57
CA THR A 61 -8.35 8.56 1.90
C THR A 61 -9.31 9.08 0.84
N ILE A 62 -9.15 10.35 0.43
CA ILE A 62 -10.00 10.95 -0.61
C ILE A 62 -9.87 10.14 -1.91
N ILE A 63 -8.64 9.86 -2.34
CA ILE A 63 -8.40 9.11 -3.59
C ILE A 63 -8.96 7.68 -3.50
N LEU A 64 -8.78 7.01 -2.36
CA LEU A 64 -9.30 5.67 -2.11
C LEU A 64 -10.81 5.62 -2.18
N GLU A 65 -11.48 6.55 -1.49
CA GLU A 65 -12.95 6.59 -1.41
C GLU A 65 -13.58 6.98 -2.75
N GLU A 66 -12.99 7.94 -3.48
CA GLU A 66 -13.41 8.28 -4.84
C GLU A 66 -13.39 7.05 -5.75
N VAL A 67 -12.27 6.31 -5.77
CA VAL A 67 -12.15 5.12 -6.62
C VAL A 67 -13.02 3.98 -6.11
N ALA A 68 -13.11 3.75 -4.79
CA ALA A 68 -13.98 2.71 -4.23
C ALA A 68 -15.44 2.93 -4.62
N GLN A 69 -15.93 4.18 -4.65
CA GLN A 69 -17.27 4.53 -5.11
C GLN A 69 -17.50 4.17 -6.59
N GLU A 70 -16.52 4.39 -7.47
CA GLU A 70 -16.62 4.01 -8.89
C GLU A 70 -16.91 2.52 -9.08
N PHE A 71 -16.38 1.67 -8.19
CA PHE A 71 -16.51 0.21 -8.25
C PHE A 71 -17.57 -0.35 -7.29
N LYS A 72 -18.27 0.51 -6.53
CA LYS A 72 -19.21 0.11 -5.46
C LYS A 72 -18.57 -0.84 -4.45
N ALA A 73 -17.29 -0.64 -4.16
CA ALA A 73 -16.56 -1.44 -3.18
C ALA A 73 -17.08 -1.15 -1.76
N GLU A 74 -17.17 -2.18 -0.93
CA GLU A 74 -17.71 -2.07 0.43
C GLU A 74 -16.57 -1.94 1.47
N TYR A 75 -16.67 -0.96 2.36
CA TYR A 75 -15.69 -0.76 3.43
C TYR A 75 -15.69 -1.94 4.41
N GLY A 76 -14.52 -2.40 4.84
CA GLY A 76 -14.35 -3.55 5.72
C GLY A 76 -14.48 -4.91 5.02
N VAL A 77 -15.02 -4.94 3.80
CA VAL A 77 -15.13 -6.15 2.96
C VAL A 77 -14.16 -6.12 1.80
N ASP A 78 -14.06 -5.02 1.07
CA ASP A 78 -13.22 -4.86 -0.12
C ASP A 78 -12.03 -3.94 0.12
N TYR A 79 -12.18 -2.96 1.00
CA TYR A 79 -11.10 -2.05 1.36
C TYR A 79 -11.20 -1.54 2.79
N ILE A 80 -10.05 -1.18 3.36
CA ILE A 80 -9.93 -0.49 4.64
C ILE A 80 -8.82 0.57 4.58
N ASN A 81 -8.81 1.47 5.56
CA ASN A 81 -7.72 2.40 5.78
C ASN A 81 -7.25 2.29 7.23
N ILE A 82 -6.04 1.77 7.44
CA ILE A 82 -5.43 1.59 8.77
C ILE A 82 -4.60 2.81 9.19
N GLY A 83 -4.40 3.77 8.29
CA GLY A 83 -3.82 5.07 8.58
C GLY A 83 -2.31 5.04 8.79
N TYR A 84 -1.86 5.67 9.88
CA TYR A 84 -0.45 5.90 10.19
C TYR A 84 -0.10 5.45 11.62
N ARG A 85 1.12 4.93 11.77
CA ARG A 85 1.79 4.74 13.06
C ARG A 85 3.25 5.20 12.96
N PRO A 86 3.78 5.90 13.97
CA PRO A 86 5.19 6.29 13.98
C PRO A 86 6.10 5.07 14.13
N GLY A 87 7.29 5.14 13.51
CA GLY A 87 8.33 4.11 13.65
C GLY A 87 8.88 3.57 12.33
N ALA A 88 8.30 3.93 11.18
CA ALA A 88 8.79 3.59 9.83
C ALA A 88 9.19 2.10 9.71
N GLY A 89 10.48 1.80 9.59
CA GLY A 89 10.98 0.43 9.49
C GLY A 89 10.55 -0.49 10.64
N LEU A 90 10.39 0.02 11.87
CA LEU A 90 9.88 -0.79 12.99
C LEU A 90 8.45 -1.26 12.75
N VAL A 91 7.59 -0.37 12.24
CA VAL A 91 6.22 -0.70 11.85
C VAL A 91 6.24 -1.77 10.76
N MET A 92 7.09 -1.60 9.74
CA MET A 92 7.21 -2.58 8.65
C MET A 92 7.66 -3.97 9.16
N ILE A 93 8.59 -4.03 10.11
CA ILE A 93 9.04 -5.29 10.72
C ILE A 93 7.92 -5.96 11.53
N GLN A 94 7.19 -5.18 12.31
CA GLN A 94 6.10 -5.69 13.15
C GLN A 94 4.93 -6.20 12.30
N MET A 95 4.55 -5.47 11.25
CA MET A 95 3.54 -5.91 10.28
C MET A 95 3.92 -7.21 9.56
N GLY A 96 5.22 -7.46 9.34
CA GLY A 96 5.68 -8.74 8.80
C GLY A 96 5.49 -9.94 9.74
N ARG A 97 5.15 -9.70 11.02
CA ARG A 97 4.79 -10.74 11.99
C ARG A 97 3.28 -10.80 12.21
N GLU A 98 2.70 -9.66 12.55
CA GLU A 98 1.26 -9.48 12.76
C GLU A 98 0.89 -8.00 12.62
N ILE A 99 0.06 -7.65 11.64
CA ILE A 99 -0.41 -6.28 11.37
C ILE A 99 -1.12 -5.70 12.59
N ARG A 100 -1.91 -6.53 13.29
CA ARG A 100 -2.67 -6.09 14.49
C ARG A 100 -1.80 -5.70 15.68
N SER A 101 -0.53 -6.14 15.69
CA SER A 101 0.41 -5.72 16.73
C SER A 101 0.79 -4.23 16.62
N VAL A 102 0.49 -3.61 15.47
CA VAL A 102 0.75 -2.19 15.19
C VAL A 102 -0.55 -1.41 15.03
N PHE A 103 -1.54 -2.01 14.37
CA PHE A 103 -2.84 -1.41 14.07
C PHE A 103 -3.94 -2.27 14.69
N ASP A 104 -4.41 -1.90 15.86
CA ASP A 104 -5.53 -2.54 16.55
C ASP A 104 -6.90 -2.08 16.01
N ILE A 105 -6.97 -0.82 15.58
CA ILE A 105 -8.15 -0.20 14.96
C ILE A 105 -7.81 0.46 13.61
N ASP A 106 -8.80 0.54 12.74
CA ASP A 106 -8.74 1.30 11.50
C ASP A 106 -8.99 2.82 11.75
N MET A 107 -8.92 3.61 10.68
CA MET A 107 -9.18 5.06 10.73
C MET A 107 -10.62 5.43 11.09
N GLN A 108 -11.58 4.51 10.96
CA GLN A 108 -12.98 4.70 11.37
C GLN A 108 -13.22 4.26 12.83
N GLY A 109 -12.20 3.74 13.50
CA GLY A 109 -12.28 3.25 14.88
C GLY A 109 -12.81 1.82 15.00
N ASN A 110 -12.95 1.08 13.88
CA ASN A 110 -13.34 -0.31 13.93
C ASN A 110 -12.13 -1.16 14.33
N PRO A 111 -12.28 -2.10 15.29
CA PRO A 111 -11.26 -3.11 15.53
C PRO A 111 -10.98 -3.91 14.28
N LEU A 112 -9.71 -4.12 13.91
CA LEU A 112 -9.37 -4.86 12.68
C LEU A 112 -9.98 -6.27 12.68
N ASP A 113 -10.07 -6.92 13.84
CA ASP A 113 -10.68 -8.24 14.01
C ASP A 113 -12.18 -8.29 13.69
N SER A 114 -12.87 -7.15 13.73
CA SER A 114 -14.28 -7.04 13.37
C SER A 114 -14.51 -6.98 11.87
N LEU A 115 -13.50 -6.61 11.08
CA LEU A 115 -13.61 -6.34 9.65
C LEU A 115 -13.53 -7.66 8.86
N PRO A 116 -14.54 -8.01 8.04
CA PRO A 116 -14.57 -9.27 7.30
C PRO A 116 -13.29 -9.58 6.51
N MET A 117 -12.72 -8.60 5.80
CA MET A 117 -11.53 -8.83 4.99
C MET A 117 -10.27 -9.14 5.80
N MET A 118 -10.17 -8.63 7.02
CA MET A 118 -8.96 -8.79 7.83
C MET A 118 -8.86 -10.18 8.45
N ARG A 119 -9.95 -10.95 8.57
CA ARG A 119 -9.97 -12.26 9.27
C ARG A 119 -8.89 -13.25 8.83
N GLN A 120 -8.43 -13.16 7.58
CA GLN A 120 -7.40 -14.04 7.02
C GLN A 120 -6.09 -13.31 6.69
N ILE A 121 -5.99 -12.01 6.99
CA ILE A 121 -4.82 -11.19 6.67
C ILE A 121 -4.08 -10.91 7.98
N HIS A 122 -2.99 -11.62 8.22
CA HIS A 122 -2.18 -11.49 9.44
C HIS A 122 -0.90 -10.70 9.19
N ASN A 123 -0.19 -10.98 8.11
CA ASN A 123 1.09 -10.35 7.81
C ASN A 123 1.38 -10.35 6.30
N TYR A 124 2.62 -10.05 5.91
CA TYR A 124 3.01 -9.99 4.50
C TYR A 124 2.87 -11.31 3.73
N SER A 125 2.81 -12.46 4.40
CA SER A 125 2.55 -13.74 3.74
C SER A 125 1.15 -13.80 3.11
N ASP A 126 0.22 -13.01 3.63
CA ASP A 126 -1.16 -12.90 3.13
C ASP A 126 -1.33 -11.71 2.17
N ILE A 127 -0.28 -10.92 1.92
CA ILE A 127 -0.31 -9.75 1.03
C ILE A 127 0.42 -10.09 -0.26
N GLY A 128 -0.28 -9.99 -1.39
CA GLY A 128 0.30 -10.32 -2.70
C GLY A 128 1.28 -9.26 -3.22
N LEU A 129 1.06 -8.00 -2.83
CA LEU A 129 1.83 -6.86 -3.32
C LEU A 129 1.72 -5.64 -2.37
N ILE A 130 2.82 -4.89 -2.26
CA ILE A 130 2.82 -3.54 -1.68
C ILE A 130 3.02 -2.53 -2.81
N ALA A 131 2.11 -1.56 -2.92
CA ALA A 131 2.19 -0.45 -3.84
C ALA A 131 2.58 0.82 -3.08
N CYS A 132 3.84 1.25 -3.25
CA CYS A 132 4.39 2.42 -2.57
C CYS A 132 4.26 3.66 -3.47
N PHE A 133 3.63 4.73 -2.97
CA PHE A 133 3.55 6.02 -3.65
C PHE A 133 4.29 7.06 -2.82
N GLU A 134 5.43 7.53 -3.31
CA GLU A 134 6.31 8.35 -2.47
C GLU A 134 6.97 9.57 -3.14
N ALA A 135 7.26 10.55 -2.29
CA ALA A 135 8.05 11.73 -2.61
C ALA A 135 9.29 11.86 -1.70
N GLY A 136 9.76 10.76 -1.12
CA GLY A 136 10.86 10.74 -0.15
C GLY A 136 11.72 9.48 -0.26
N ALA A 137 11.92 8.81 0.88
CA ALA A 137 12.75 7.61 1.00
C ALA A 137 12.02 6.43 1.68
N MET A 138 10.69 6.47 1.75
CA MET A 138 9.91 5.38 2.34
C MET A 138 9.95 4.13 1.48
N GLY A 139 10.08 4.26 0.14
CA GLY A 139 10.27 3.14 -0.76
C GLY A 139 11.55 2.36 -0.44
N ASP A 140 12.67 3.05 -0.20
CA ASP A 140 13.92 2.42 0.23
C ASP A 140 13.74 1.60 1.51
N ILE A 141 13.01 2.17 2.48
CA ILE A 141 12.74 1.54 3.78
C ILE A 141 11.84 0.32 3.60
N TRP A 142 10.84 0.37 2.72
CA TRP A 142 10.01 -0.77 2.32
C TRP A 142 10.86 -1.88 1.70
N VAL A 143 11.80 -1.55 0.80
CA VAL A 143 12.71 -2.55 0.21
C VAL A 143 13.62 -3.17 1.26
N ILE A 144 14.19 -2.36 2.17
CA ILE A 144 15.10 -2.85 3.22
C ILE A 144 14.36 -3.79 4.19
N TYR A 145 13.19 -3.39 4.68
CA TYR A 145 12.55 -4.08 5.81
C TYR A 145 11.43 -5.03 5.42
N ALA A 146 10.68 -4.77 4.36
CA ALA A 146 9.61 -5.66 3.93
C ALA A 146 10.14 -6.68 2.91
N TRP A 147 10.70 -6.22 1.79
CA TRP A 147 11.30 -7.13 0.81
C TRP A 147 12.52 -7.84 1.40
N GLY A 148 13.46 -7.11 2.01
CA GLY A 148 14.72 -7.66 2.49
C GLY A 148 14.60 -8.70 3.62
N ARG A 149 13.53 -8.65 4.42
CA ARG A 149 13.28 -9.64 5.49
C ARG A 149 12.21 -10.67 5.17
N PHE A 150 11.18 -10.30 4.40
CA PHE A 150 9.98 -11.12 4.21
C PHE A 150 9.73 -11.48 2.75
N GLY A 151 10.46 -10.89 1.80
CA GLY A 151 10.34 -11.19 0.37
C GLY A 151 9.02 -10.77 -0.26
N VAL A 152 8.25 -9.89 0.38
CA VAL A 152 7.00 -9.38 -0.19
C VAL A 152 7.29 -8.57 -1.45
N ASN A 153 6.45 -8.76 -2.46
CA ASN A 153 6.58 -8.04 -3.72
C ASN A 153 6.25 -6.55 -3.52
N ILE A 154 6.99 -5.68 -4.19
CA ILE A 154 6.82 -4.23 -4.13
C ILE A 154 6.72 -3.66 -5.55
N ILE A 155 5.81 -2.72 -5.78
CA ILE A 155 5.88 -1.77 -6.87
C ILE A 155 5.99 -0.36 -6.31
N MET A 156 6.60 0.55 -7.07
CA MET A 156 6.75 1.95 -6.67
C MET A 156 6.13 2.88 -7.72
N GLY A 157 5.51 3.95 -7.26
CA GLY A 157 5.26 5.15 -8.03
C GLY A 157 5.91 6.31 -7.29
N THR A 158 6.86 6.99 -7.93
CA THR A 158 7.66 8.02 -7.27
C THR A 158 7.52 9.35 -7.98
N THR A 159 7.80 10.46 -7.29
CA THR A 159 8.05 11.73 -7.97
C THR A 159 9.31 11.62 -8.84
N ALA A 160 9.40 12.47 -9.87
CA ALA A 160 10.51 12.44 -10.83
C ALA A 160 11.90 12.63 -10.16
N VAL A 161 11.95 13.35 -9.04
CA VAL A 161 13.20 13.58 -8.28
C VAL A 161 13.63 12.37 -7.46
N VAL A 162 12.69 11.48 -7.09
CA VAL A 162 12.95 10.24 -6.35
C VAL A 162 13.17 9.05 -7.28
N THR A 163 12.59 9.05 -8.50
CA THR A 163 12.71 7.96 -9.48
C THR A 163 14.14 7.46 -9.70
N PRO A 164 15.20 8.31 -9.78
CA PRO A 164 16.57 7.85 -9.93
C PRO A 164 17.02 6.86 -8.83
N ASP A 165 16.57 7.05 -7.60
CA ASP A 165 16.94 6.22 -6.44
C ASP A 165 16.25 4.84 -6.48
N ALA A 166 15.13 4.71 -7.22
CA ALA A 166 14.42 3.44 -7.39
C ALA A 166 15.01 2.52 -8.46
N TYR A 167 15.80 3.04 -9.42
CA TYR A 167 16.37 2.22 -10.51
C TYR A 167 17.26 1.07 -10.05
N PRO A 168 18.16 1.23 -9.06
CA PRO A 168 18.94 0.12 -8.53
C PRO A 168 18.08 -1.03 -8.03
N TYR A 169 16.99 -0.75 -7.31
CA TYR A 169 16.06 -1.77 -6.83
C TYR A 169 15.34 -2.49 -7.97
N LEU A 170 14.95 -1.74 -9.02
CA LEU A 170 14.35 -2.33 -10.21
C LEU A 170 15.33 -3.25 -10.94
N ALA A 171 16.57 -2.79 -11.16
CA ALA A 171 17.61 -3.56 -11.84
C ALA A 171 17.98 -4.84 -11.06
N ALA A 172 17.99 -4.76 -9.73
CA ALA A 172 18.23 -5.88 -8.83
C ALA A 172 17.00 -6.79 -8.62
N ARG A 173 15.85 -6.48 -9.24
CA ARG A 173 14.56 -7.19 -9.07
C ARG A 173 14.09 -7.26 -7.62
N GLN A 174 14.37 -6.20 -6.86
CA GLN A 174 13.87 -6.01 -5.49
C GLN A 174 12.49 -5.33 -5.49
N ILE A 175 12.13 -4.71 -6.62
CA ILE A 175 10.77 -4.27 -6.95
C ILE A 175 10.35 -4.86 -8.29
N GLU A 176 9.05 -5.11 -8.44
CA GLU A 176 8.42 -5.72 -9.61
C GLU A 176 8.09 -4.72 -10.72
N GLY A 177 8.14 -3.43 -10.38
CA GLY A 177 7.83 -2.34 -11.28
C GLY A 177 8.00 -0.97 -10.63
N LEU A 178 8.20 0.01 -11.51
CA LEU A 178 8.32 1.44 -11.25
C LEU A 178 7.41 2.17 -12.24
#